data_AF-A0A8S8ZAT4-F1
#
_entry.id   AF-A0A8S8ZAT4-F1
#
_cell.length_a   1.000
_cell.length_b   1.000
_cell.length_c   1.000
_cell.angle_alpha   90.00
_cell.angle_beta   90.00
_cell.angle_gamma   90.00
#
_symmetry.space_group_name_H-M   'P 1'
#
loop_
_entity.id
_entity.type
_entity.pdbx_description
1 polymer ?
#
loop_
_entity_poly.entity_id
_entity_poly.type
_entity_poly.pdbx_seq_one_letter_code
_entity_poly.pdbx_strand_id
1 'polypeptide(L)'
;MGLPRLIELVDARKKPVTPTMDIYLSGDAKTDQAKTVEVARNILQTTVNDLILDADTDYKTKITLNLNERKLTDRGCTLDDVKGSLESNKKFKMEDNGINSVVLNLVDEEADAPAVIVVRNKVLKTTVKGVPELLALQLSKRMMNMLFKQPVLIFLKYWKLKELIKIMLEQTMFLKLLKPWNRGCKKCFD
;
A
#
# COMPACT_ATOMS: atom_id res chain seq x y z
N MET A 1 -8.06 6.17 24.91
CA MET A 1 -6.66 6.67 24.89
C MET A 1 -5.99 6.15 26.16
N GLY A 2 -4.83 5.50 26.08
CA GLY A 2 -4.15 4.88 27.24
C GLY A 2 -2.83 5.53 27.60
N LEU A 3 -2.26 5.14 28.74
CA LEU A 3 -0.96 5.62 29.25
C LEU A 3 0.20 5.55 28.23
N PRO A 4 0.35 4.50 27.40
CA PRO A 4 1.42 4.46 26.41
C PRO A 4 1.40 5.65 25.44
N ARG A 5 0.21 6.13 25.06
CA ARG A 5 0.08 7.28 24.15
C ARG A 5 0.41 8.61 24.83
N LEU A 6 0.14 8.74 26.12
CA LEU A 6 0.54 9.90 26.92
C LEU A 6 2.08 9.99 27.00
N ILE A 7 2.75 8.86 27.25
CA ILE A 7 4.21 8.80 27.31
C ILE A 7 4.82 9.22 25.96
N GLU A 8 4.27 8.75 24.82
CA GLU A 8 4.74 9.17 23.48
C GLU A 8 4.68 10.68 23.25
N LEU A 9 3.63 11.33 23.77
CA LEU A 9 3.41 12.76 23.64
C LEU A 9 4.33 13.57 24.55
N VAL A 10 4.49 13.12 25.80
CA VAL A 10 5.41 13.75 26.78
C VAL A 10 6.86 13.64 26.32
N ASP A 11 7.26 12.47 25.80
CA ASP A 11 8.61 12.23 25.26
C ASP A 11 8.83 12.89 23.88
N ALA A 12 7.82 13.54 23.29
CA ALA A 12 7.86 14.15 21.96
C ALA A 12 8.44 13.21 20.87
N ARG A 13 8.00 11.94 20.86
CA ARG A 13 8.55 10.94 19.92
C ARG A 13 8.31 11.35 18.45
N LYS A 14 9.39 11.34 17.66
CA LYS A 14 9.34 11.62 16.20
C LYS A 14 8.46 10.65 15.41
N LYS A 15 8.30 9.40 15.87
CA LYS A 15 7.42 8.40 15.25
C LYS A 15 6.62 7.71 16.36
N PRO A 16 5.28 7.85 16.39
CA PRO A 16 4.45 7.10 17.31
C PRO A 16 4.44 5.61 16.95
N VAL A 17 4.18 4.74 17.93
CA VAL A 17 4.11 3.28 17.74
C VAL A 17 2.89 2.91 16.88
N THR A 18 1.75 3.58 17.11
CA THR A 18 0.53 3.40 16.31
C THR A 18 0.06 4.75 15.76
N PRO A 19 0.56 5.22 14.61
CA PRO A 19 -0.04 6.37 13.94
C PRO A 19 -1.45 5.97 13.49
N THR A 20 -2.42 6.86 13.66
CA THR A 20 -3.77 6.72 13.11
C THR A 20 -4.09 7.99 12.36
N MET A 21 -4.63 7.86 11.16
CA MET A 21 -5.08 8.99 10.37
C MET A 21 -6.46 8.75 9.79
N ASP A 22 -7.26 9.82 9.81
CA ASP A 22 -8.63 9.86 9.31
C ASP A 22 -8.64 10.55 7.94
N ILE A 23 -8.93 9.81 6.88
CA ILE A 23 -9.08 10.38 5.53
C ILE A 23 -10.56 10.53 5.18
N TYR A 24 -10.91 11.70 4.66
CA TYR A 24 -12.24 12.03 4.17
C TYR A 24 -12.27 11.96 2.64
N LEU A 25 -13.20 11.18 2.09
CA LEU A 25 -13.43 11.09 0.65
C LEU A 25 -14.28 12.26 0.14
N SER A 26 -14.04 12.66 -1.12
CA SER A 26 -14.77 13.72 -1.82
C SER A 26 -15.49 13.19 -3.05
N GLY A 27 -16.38 13.98 -3.66
CA GLY A 27 -17.07 13.59 -4.90
C GLY A 27 -17.91 12.32 -4.77
N ASP A 28 -17.97 11.54 -5.84
CA ASP A 28 -18.82 10.35 -5.94
C ASP A 28 -18.45 9.25 -4.95
N ALA A 29 -17.16 9.14 -4.59
CA ALA A 29 -16.66 8.16 -3.64
C ALA A 29 -17.16 8.42 -2.21
N LYS A 30 -17.73 9.60 -1.93
CA LYS A 30 -18.38 9.87 -0.63
C LYS A 30 -19.75 9.21 -0.54
N THR A 31 -20.49 9.21 -1.65
CA THR A 31 -21.89 8.76 -1.69
C THR A 31 -22.02 7.30 -2.09
N ASP A 32 -21.14 6.83 -2.97
CA ASP A 32 -21.17 5.47 -3.49
C ASP A 32 -20.20 4.55 -2.73
N GLN A 33 -20.75 3.46 -2.19
CA GLN A 33 -19.99 2.45 -1.47
C GLN A 33 -19.07 1.65 -2.40
N ALA A 34 -19.44 1.42 -3.66
CA ALA A 34 -18.60 0.68 -4.61
C ALA A 34 -17.31 1.47 -4.88
N LYS A 35 -17.44 2.75 -5.25
CA LYS A 35 -16.31 3.67 -5.45
C LYS A 35 -15.46 3.86 -4.20
N THR A 36 -16.07 3.87 -3.01
CA THR A 36 -15.32 3.90 -1.74
C THR A 36 -14.40 2.67 -1.62
N VAL A 37 -14.93 1.48 -1.88
CA VAL A 37 -14.18 0.23 -1.77
C VAL A 37 -13.06 0.18 -2.81
N GLU A 38 -13.29 0.68 -4.02
CA GLU A 38 -12.25 0.82 -5.06
C GLU A 38 -11.12 1.73 -4.62
N VAL A 39 -11.42 2.91 -4.08
CA VAL A 39 -10.40 3.82 -3.53
C VAL A 39 -9.63 3.16 -2.38
N ALA A 40 -10.33 2.44 -1.50
CA ALA A 40 -9.68 1.71 -0.41
C ALA A 40 -8.73 0.63 -0.92
N ARG A 41 -9.15 -0.15 -1.93
CA ARG A 41 -8.30 -1.17 -2.58
C ARG A 41 -7.04 -0.55 -3.18
N ASN A 42 -7.18 0.62 -3.81
CA ASN A 42 -6.05 1.34 -4.42
C ASN A 42 -5.07 1.90 -3.39
N ILE A 43 -5.55 2.32 -2.22
CA ILE A 43 -4.70 2.85 -1.14
C ILE A 43 -3.97 1.72 -0.41
N LEU A 44 -4.61 0.55 -0.26
CA LEU A 44 -4.05 -0.58 0.48
C LEU A 44 -2.77 -1.07 -0.17
N GLN A 45 -1.71 -1.25 0.64
CA GLN A 45 -0.52 -1.92 0.14
C GLN A 45 -0.86 -3.35 -0.26
N THR A 46 -0.57 -3.69 -1.51
CA THR A 46 -0.63 -5.06 -2.01
C THR A 46 0.76 -5.45 -2.46
N THR A 47 1.36 -6.38 -1.73
CA THR A 47 2.66 -6.96 -2.05
C THR A 47 2.52 -8.24 -2.86
N VAL A 48 3.60 -8.68 -3.52
CA VAL A 48 3.61 -9.98 -4.21
C VAL A 48 3.26 -11.11 -3.23
N ASN A 49 3.73 -11.03 -1.98
CA ASN A 49 3.39 -12.01 -0.93
C ASN A 49 1.88 -12.11 -0.65
N ASP A 50 1.14 -11.00 -0.78
CA ASP A 50 -0.31 -11.00 -0.58
C ASP A 50 -1.06 -11.70 -1.72
N LEU A 51 -0.44 -11.82 -2.90
CA LEU A 51 -1.06 -12.32 -4.13
C LEU A 51 -0.74 -13.79 -4.42
N ILE A 52 0.33 -14.33 -3.84
CA ILE A 52 0.76 -15.72 -4.07
C ILE A 52 0.01 -16.74 -3.20
N LEU A 53 -0.01 -17.98 -3.67
CA LEU A 53 -0.29 -19.19 -2.89
C LEU A 53 0.99 -19.71 -2.24
N ASP A 54 2.02 -19.89 -3.07
CA ASP A 54 3.32 -20.39 -2.65
C ASP A 54 4.42 -19.83 -3.56
N ALA A 55 5.65 -19.86 -3.05
CA ALA A 55 6.84 -19.46 -3.76
C ALA A 55 7.90 -20.56 -3.62
N ASP A 56 7.94 -21.42 -4.64
CA ASP A 56 8.94 -22.47 -4.78
C ASP A 56 10.28 -21.87 -5.20
N THR A 57 11.36 -22.40 -4.66
CA THR A 57 12.71 -21.89 -4.92
C THR A 57 13.66 -23.06 -5.08
N ASP A 58 14.14 -23.23 -6.30
CA ASP A 58 15.31 -24.04 -6.56
C ASP A 58 16.51 -23.19 -6.17
N TYR A 59 17.14 -23.52 -5.03
CA TYR A 59 18.25 -22.81 -4.38
C TYR A 59 19.51 -22.58 -5.24
N LYS A 60 19.43 -22.83 -6.55
CA LYS A 60 20.50 -22.68 -7.53
C LYS A 60 20.15 -21.75 -8.69
N THR A 61 18.92 -21.81 -9.23
CA THR A 61 18.67 -21.23 -10.58
C THR A 61 17.32 -20.55 -10.76
N LYS A 62 16.25 -21.01 -10.10
CA LYS A 62 14.88 -20.59 -10.41
C LYS A 62 14.04 -20.32 -9.17
N ILE A 63 13.21 -19.28 -9.24
CA ILE A 63 12.16 -18.99 -8.26
C ILE A 63 10.83 -19.05 -9.00
N THR A 64 9.94 -19.94 -8.59
CA THR A 64 8.61 -20.08 -9.18
C THR A 64 7.58 -19.47 -8.24
N LEU A 65 6.84 -18.48 -8.73
CA LEU A 65 5.76 -17.83 -8.01
C LEU A 65 4.43 -18.38 -8.48
N ASN A 66 3.71 -19.06 -7.59
CA ASN A 66 2.35 -19.54 -7.87
C ASN A 66 1.37 -18.48 -7.38
N LEU A 67 0.72 -17.79 -8.31
CA LEU A 67 -0.23 -16.72 -8.00
C LEU A 67 -1.61 -17.30 -7.65
N ASN A 68 -2.45 -16.52 -6.96
CA ASN A 68 -3.83 -16.89 -6.67
C ASN A 68 -4.79 -15.96 -7.43
N GLU A 69 -5.52 -16.49 -8.40
CA GLU A 69 -6.52 -15.75 -9.16
C GLU A 69 -7.57 -15.06 -8.25
N ARG A 70 -8.02 -15.74 -7.19
CA ARG A 70 -9.01 -15.15 -6.25
C ARG A 70 -8.44 -13.93 -5.54
N LYS A 71 -7.19 -14.01 -5.07
CA LYS A 71 -6.55 -12.87 -4.39
C LYS A 71 -6.25 -11.72 -5.36
N LEU A 72 -5.92 -12.03 -6.61
CA LEU A 72 -5.74 -11.04 -7.68
C LEU A 72 -7.06 -10.28 -7.93
N THR A 73 -8.18 -10.99 -8.08
CA THR A 73 -9.49 -10.36 -8.27
C THR A 73 -9.96 -9.56 -7.06
N ASP A 74 -9.74 -10.08 -5.84
CA ASP A 74 -10.15 -9.41 -4.61
C ASP A 74 -9.41 -8.08 -4.39
N ARG A 75 -8.14 -8.04 -4.80
CA ARG A 75 -7.27 -6.86 -4.74
C ARG A 75 -7.32 -5.99 -6.00
N GLY A 76 -8.00 -6.44 -7.06
CA GLY A 76 -8.08 -5.72 -8.34
C GLY A 76 -6.74 -5.58 -9.06
N CYS A 77 -5.88 -6.60 -8.98
CA CYS A 77 -4.57 -6.64 -9.63
C CYS A 77 -4.61 -7.60 -10.83
N THR A 78 -3.94 -7.24 -11.93
CA THR A 78 -3.71 -8.14 -13.06
C THR A 78 -2.31 -8.74 -13.00
N LEU A 79 -2.06 -9.80 -13.80
CA LEU A 79 -0.72 -10.37 -13.92
C LEU A 79 0.29 -9.37 -14.50
N ASP A 80 -0.18 -8.51 -15.41
CA ASP A 80 0.66 -7.48 -16.04
C ASP A 80 1.14 -6.44 -15.02
N ASP A 81 0.30 -6.08 -14.04
CA ASP A 81 0.69 -5.19 -12.93
C ASP A 81 1.84 -5.80 -12.11
N VAL A 82 1.78 -7.12 -11.86
CA VAL A 82 2.81 -7.85 -11.13
C VAL A 82 4.11 -7.90 -11.93
N LYS A 83 4.02 -8.20 -13.23
CA LYS A 83 5.19 -8.21 -14.13
C LYS A 83 5.84 -6.84 -14.20
N GLY A 84 5.09 -5.78 -14.49
CA GLY A 84 5.62 -4.42 -14.55
C GLY A 84 6.31 -3.97 -13.26
N SER A 85 5.82 -4.42 -12.10
CA SER A 85 6.45 -4.15 -10.81
C SER A 85 7.79 -4.88 -10.64
N LEU A 86 7.90 -6.09 -11.19
CA LEU A 86 9.08 -6.96 -11.10
C LEU A 86 10.13 -6.68 -12.19
N GLU A 87 9.73 -6.13 -13.35
CA GLU A 87 10.62 -5.76 -14.47
C GLU A 87 11.74 -4.78 -14.06
N SER A 88 11.49 -3.97 -13.04
CA SER A 88 12.45 -3.00 -12.53
C SER A 88 13.75 -3.62 -12.00
N ASN A 89 13.76 -4.92 -11.70
CA ASN A 89 14.87 -5.60 -11.04
C ASN A 89 15.73 -6.39 -12.04
N LYS A 90 16.95 -5.91 -12.30
CA LYS A 90 17.90 -6.51 -13.26
C LYS A 90 18.48 -7.88 -12.86
N LYS A 91 18.09 -8.42 -11.70
CA LYS A 91 18.70 -9.64 -11.11
C LYS A 91 18.07 -10.94 -11.61
N PHE A 92 16.91 -10.86 -12.24
CA PHE A 92 16.21 -12.02 -12.76
C PHE A 92 15.56 -11.69 -14.11
N LYS A 93 15.44 -12.70 -14.95
CA LYS A 93 14.62 -12.70 -16.17
C LYS A 93 13.32 -13.42 -15.86
N MET A 94 12.22 -12.90 -16.39
CA MET A 94 10.90 -13.49 -16.18
C MET A 94 10.52 -14.35 -17.37
N GLU A 95 10.07 -15.57 -17.08
CA GLU A 95 9.48 -16.48 -18.04
C GLU A 95 8.06 -16.84 -17.59
N ASP A 96 7.12 -16.71 -18.52
CA ASP A 96 5.74 -17.08 -18.30
C ASP A 96 5.57 -18.57 -18.58
N ASN A 97 5.29 -19.36 -17.54
CA ASN A 97 5.07 -20.81 -17.65
C ASN A 97 3.62 -21.21 -17.34
N GLY A 98 2.65 -20.41 -17.80
CA GLY A 98 1.23 -20.74 -17.75
C GLY A 98 0.33 -19.59 -17.32
N ILE A 99 -0.94 -19.93 -17.07
CA ILE A 99 -2.03 -18.97 -16.80
C ILE A 99 -1.87 -18.27 -15.43
N ASN A 100 -1.16 -18.88 -14.48
CA ASN A 100 -1.14 -18.40 -13.09
C ASN A 100 0.20 -18.64 -12.34
N SER A 101 1.28 -18.90 -13.07
CA SER A 101 2.62 -19.11 -12.52
C SER A 101 3.64 -18.23 -13.25
N VAL A 102 4.48 -17.54 -12.47
CA VAL A 102 5.57 -16.70 -13.00
C VAL A 102 6.89 -17.32 -12.55
N VAL A 103 7.76 -17.65 -13.51
CA VAL A 103 9.09 -18.19 -13.22
C VAL A 103 10.11 -17.08 -13.35
N LEU A 104 10.91 -16.89 -12.31
CA LEU A 104 12.02 -15.95 -12.27
C LEU A 104 13.32 -16.74 -12.39
N ASN A 105 13.98 -16.62 -13.55
CA ASN A 105 15.30 -17.17 -13.80
C ASN A 105 16.35 -16.17 -13.34
N LEU A 106 17.24 -16.58 -12.43
CA LEU A 106 18.32 -15.72 -11.96
C LEU A 106 19.34 -15.51 -13.08
N VAL A 107 19.90 -14.29 -13.19
CA VAL A 107 20.92 -13.98 -14.22
C VAL A 107 22.25 -14.68 -13.91
N ASP A 108 22.54 -14.89 -12.63
CA ASP A 108 23.72 -15.61 -12.18
C ASP A 108 23.37 -17.11 -12.04
N GLU A 109 23.85 -17.94 -12.96
CA GLU A 109 23.57 -19.38 -13.01
C GLU A 109 24.19 -20.17 -11.83
N GLU A 110 25.11 -19.55 -11.08
CA GLU A 110 25.77 -20.10 -9.87
C GLU A 110 25.57 -19.19 -8.64
N ALA A 111 24.35 -18.74 -8.37
CA ALA A 111 24.08 -17.96 -7.17
C ALA A 111 24.15 -18.82 -5.89
N ASP A 112 24.82 -18.31 -4.86
CA ASP A 112 24.80 -18.92 -3.52
C ASP A 112 23.36 -19.02 -2.99
N ALA A 113 22.99 -20.16 -2.39
CA ALA A 113 21.69 -20.36 -1.74
C ALA A 113 21.22 -19.18 -0.85
N PRO A 114 22.08 -18.57 0.02
CA PRO A 114 21.69 -17.37 0.78
C PRO A 114 21.37 -16.16 -0.10
N ALA A 115 22.07 -15.97 -1.21
CA ALA A 115 21.80 -14.88 -2.15
C ALA A 115 20.43 -15.06 -2.83
N VAL A 116 20.09 -16.29 -3.23
CA VAL A 116 18.77 -16.64 -3.79
C VAL A 116 17.64 -16.32 -2.81
N ILE A 117 17.82 -16.68 -1.53
CA ILE A 117 16.84 -16.39 -0.47
C ILE A 117 16.65 -14.88 -0.29
N VAL A 118 17.73 -14.09 -0.33
CA VAL A 118 17.65 -12.63 -0.25
C VAL A 118 16.90 -12.05 -1.44
N VAL A 119 17.12 -12.57 -2.65
CA VAL A 119 16.39 -12.15 -3.85
C VAL A 119 14.91 -12.50 -3.73
N ARG A 120 14.57 -13.74 -3.35
CA ARG A 120 13.19 -14.18 -3.08
C ARG A 120 12.50 -13.24 -2.09
N ASN A 121 13.14 -12.97 -0.95
CA ASN A 121 12.57 -12.10 0.08
C ASN A 121 12.36 -10.66 -0.40
N LYS A 122 13.20 -10.17 -1.34
CA LYS A 122 12.99 -8.87 -1.97
C LYS A 122 11.79 -8.89 -2.90
N VAL A 123 11.71 -9.90 -3.77
CA VAL A 123 10.59 -10.11 -4.70
C VAL A 123 9.26 -10.17 -3.94
N LEU A 124 9.19 -10.95 -2.85
CA LEU A 124 7.99 -11.07 -2.04
C LEU A 124 7.54 -9.76 -1.38
N LYS A 125 8.49 -8.88 -1.04
CA LYS A 125 8.23 -7.57 -0.42
C LYS A 125 7.92 -6.46 -1.42
N THR A 126 8.13 -6.69 -2.71
CA THR A 126 7.84 -5.70 -3.75
C THR A 126 6.35 -5.36 -3.72
N THR A 127 6.06 -4.06 -3.77
CA THR A 127 4.70 -3.52 -3.83
C THR A 127 4.22 -3.47 -5.28
N VAL A 128 3.06 -4.08 -5.54
CA VAL A 128 2.42 -4.06 -6.85
C VAL A 128 1.44 -2.87 -6.95
N LYS A 129 0.62 -2.67 -5.91
CA LYS A 129 -0.30 -1.53 -5.80
C LYS A 129 -0.32 -0.93 -4.39
N GLY A 130 -0.70 0.33 -4.34
CA GLY A 130 -0.95 1.08 -3.10
C GLY A 130 0.28 1.66 -2.44
N VAL A 131 0.06 2.15 -1.21
CA VAL A 131 1.07 2.96 -0.50
C VAL A 131 1.96 2.03 0.35
N PRO A 132 3.29 2.02 0.18
CA PRO A 132 4.18 1.15 0.95
C PRO A 132 4.10 1.42 2.45
N GLU A 133 4.07 0.40 3.32
CA GLU A 133 3.89 0.46 4.80
C GLU A 133 2.45 0.71 5.27
N LEU A 134 1.44 0.67 4.38
CA LEU A 134 0.03 0.83 4.74
C LEU A 134 -0.64 -0.53 4.93
N LEU A 135 -0.59 -1.02 6.17
CA LEU A 135 -0.93 -2.39 6.52
C LEU A 135 -2.43 -2.66 6.69
N ALA A 136 -3.20 -1.65 7.10
CA ALA A 136 -4.59 -1.84 7.46
C ALA A 136 -5.43 -0.60 7.15
N LEU A 137 -6.62 -0.86 6.64
CA LEU A 137 -7.67 0.09 6.33
C LEU A 137 -8.94 -0.33 7.05
N GLN A 138 -9.63 0.62 7.68
CA GLN A 138 -10.99 0.39 8.15
C GLN A 138 -11.89 1.46 7.55
N LEU A 139 -12.99 1.02 6.93
CA LEU A 139 -14.04 1.89 6.42
C LEU A 139 -15.08 2.09 7.51
N SER A 140 -15.29 3.34 7.93
CA SER A 140 -16.36 3.69 8.86
C SER A 140 -17.24 4.78 8.26
N LYS A 141 -18.56 4.62 8.36
CA LYS A 141 -19.52 5.67 8.04
C LYS A 141 -19.78 6.44 9.33
N ARG A 142 -19.29 7.68 9.42
CA ARG A 142 -19.63 8.58 10.54
C ARG A 142 -20.73 9.53 10.11
N MET A 143 -21.75 9.72 10.94
CA MET A 143 -22.73 10.79 10.75
C MET A 143 -22.12 12.11 11.22
N MET A 144 -21.92 13.05 10.29
CA MET A 144 -21.45 14.40 10.62
C MET A 144 -22.62 15.37 10.43
N ASN A 145 -23.43 15.48 11.49
CA ASN A 145 -24.61 16.35 11.66
C ASN A 145 -25.80 16.10 10.71
N MET A 146 -27.00 16.55 11.13
CA MET A 146 -28.30 16.31 10.49
C MET A 146 -28.41 16.71 9.00
N LEU A 147 -27.48 17.50 8.46
CA LEU A 147 -27.57 18.11 7.12
C LEU A 147 -26.61 17.55 6.06
N PHE A 148 -25.59 16.74 6.42
CA PHE A 148 -24.64 16.20 5.45
C PHE A 148 -24.41 14.71 5.67
N LYS A 149 -25.04 13.87 4.84
CA LYS A 149 -24.81 12.42 4.84
C LYS A 149 -23.32 12.09 4.59
N GLN A 150 -22.80 11.31 5.53
CA GLN A 150 -21.72 10.31 5.50
C GLN A 150 -20.37 10.69 4.86
N PRO A 151 -19.40 11.20 5.64
CA PRO A 151 -18.00 10.90 5.38
C PRO A 151 -17.73 9.40 5.59
N VAL A 152 -17.27 8.72 4.53
CA VAL A 152 -16.54 7.47 4.74
C VAL A 152 -15.15 7.83 5.19
N LEU A 153 -14.80 7.31 6.36
CA LEU A 153 -13.57 7.59 7.02
C LEU A 153 -12.70 6.35 6.96
N ILE A 154 -11.56 6.54 6.31
CA ILE A 154 -10.55 5.51 6.16
C ILE A 154 -9.56 5.70 7.29
N PHE A 155 -9.48 4.72 8.20
CA PHE A 155 -8.44 4.67 9.21
C PHE A 155 -7.16 4.09 8.62
N LEU A 156 -6.09 4.88 8.66
CA LEU A 156 -4.77 4.44 8.24
C LEU A 156 -3.82 4.31 9.41
N LYS A 157 -3.17 3.14 9.51
CA LYS A 157 -1.97 2.97 10.33
C LYS A 157 -0.75 3.44 9.55
N TYR A 158 -0.62 4.75 9.34
CA TYR A 158 0.39 5.29 8.43
C TYR A 158 0.96 6.63 8.85
N TRP A 159 2.27 6.82 8.65
CA TRP A 159 2.99 8.05 9.03
C TRP A 159 3.50 8.89 7.85
N LYS A 160 3.64 8.32 6.64
CA LYS A 160 4.18 9.08 5.48
C LYS A 160 3.06 9.82 4.74
N LEU A 161 2.64 10.97 5.27
CA LEU A 161 1.59 11.81 4.69
C LEU A 161 1.84 12.19 3.21
N LYS A 162 3.12 12.38 2.79
CA LYS A 162 3.49 12.82 1.44
C LYS A 162 3.09 11.84 0.34
N GLU A 163 3.34 10.54 0.52
CA GLU A 163 3.03 9.50 -0.47
C GLU A 163 1.52 9.31 -0.63
N LEU A 164 0.78 9.38 0.49
CA LEU A 164 -0.68 9.33 0.48
C LEU A 164 -1.29 10.50 -0.29
N ILE A 165 -0.78 11.71 -0.08
CA ILE A 165 -1.25 12.89 -0.78
C ILE A 165 -1.01 12.74 -2.29
N LYS A 166 0.14 12.20 -2.71
CA LYS A 166 0.46 11.97 -4.13
C LYS A 166 -0.55 11.05 -4.81
N ILE A 167 -0.84 9.89 -4.19
CA ILE A 167 -1.79 8.90 -4.74
C ILE A 167 -3.22 9.45 -4.73
N MET A 168 -3.63 10.17 -3.69
CA MET A 168 -4.95 10.81 -3.66
C MET A 168 -5.08 11.95 -4.69
N LEU A 169 -3.99 12.64 -5.02
CA LEU A 169 -3.95 13.68 -6.06
C LEU A 169 -4.00 13.08 -7.48
N GLU A 170 -3.34 11.94 -7.72
CA GLU A 170 -3.38 11.22 -9.00
C GLU A 170 -4.77 10.65 -9.32
N GLN A 171 -5.58 10.31 -8.30
CA GLN A 171 -6.93 9.77 -8.49
C GLN A 171 -8.06 10.82 -8.64
N THR A 172 -7.74 12.09 -8.91
CA THR A 172 -8.73 13.18 -9.05
C THR A 172 -9.74 13.24 -7.89
N MET A 173 -9.26 13.20 -6.65
CA MET A 173 -10.05 13.61 -5.50
C MET A 173 -9.38 14.79 -4.82
N PHE A 174 -9.79 15.97 -5.27
CA PHE A 174 -9.18 17.23 -4.87
C PHE A 174 -9.25 17.43 -3.37
N LEU A 175 -8.10 17.81 -2.81
CA LEU A 175 -7.95 18.37 -1.48
C LEU A 175 -9.02 19.42 -1.19
N LYS A 176 -9.95 19.08 -0.29
CA LYS A 176 -10.52 20.04 0.65
C LYS A 176 -9.83 19.95 2.02
N LEU A 177 -8.57 19.53 2.06
CA LEU A 177 -7.79 19.42 3.30
C LEU A 177 -6.71 20.50 3.49
N LEU A 178 -6.58 21.48 2.59
CA LEU A 178 -5.67 22.62 2.81
C LEU A 178 -6.24 23.93 2.24
N LYS A 179 -7.19 24.56 2.93
CA LYS A 179 -7.37 26.03 2.96
C LYS A 179 -8.06 26.44 4.28
N PRO A 180 -7.60 27.47 5.00
CA PRO A 180 -6.23 27.73 5.44
C PRO A 180 -6.18 27.90 6.98
N TRP A 181 -5.28 27.20 7.68
CA TRP A 181 -4.81 27.68 8.98
C TRP A 181 -3.79 28.80 8.75
N ASN A 182 -4.24 29.86 8.07
CA ASN A 182 -3.47 31.07 7.81
C ASN A 182 -4.25 32.29 8.31
N ARG A 183 -4.65 32.22 9.58
CA ARG A 183 -4.91 33.40 10.40
C ARG A 183 -3.95 33.37 11.58
N GLY A 184 -2.79 34.02 11.40
CA GLY A 184 -1.99 34.55 12.51
C GLY A 184 -0.84 33.69 13.02
N CYS A 185 0.19 33.44 12.20
CA CYS A 185 1.57 33.42 12.72
C CYS A 185 2.57 33.53 11.56
N LYS A 186 3.09 34.74 11.33
CA LYS A 186 4.02 35.05 10.22
C LYS A 186 5.48 35.08 10.66
N LYS A 187 5.85 34.41 11.76
CA LYS A 187 7.23 34.32 12.24
C LYS A 187 7.41 33.00 12.96
N CYS A 188 7.98 32.00 12.30
CA CYS A 188 8.64 30.83 12.89
C CYS A 188 9.19 29.96 11.74
N PHE A 189 10.03 30.54 10.88
CA PHE A 189 10.94 29.81 9.99
C PHE A 189 12.02 30.81 9.57
N ASP A 190 12.80 31.22 10.57
CA ASP A 190 14.24 31.44 10.48
C ASP A 190 14.89 30.47 11.48
#